data_AF-A0A8D3D2L9-F1
#
_entry.id   AF-A0A8D3D2L9-F1
#
_cell.length_a   1.000
_cell.length_b   1.000
_cell.length_c   1.000
_cell.angle_alpha   90.00
_cell.angle_beta   90.00
_cell.angle_gamma   90.00
#
_symmetry.space_group_name_H-M   'P 1'
#
loop_
_entity.id
_entity.type
_entity.pdbx_description
1 polymer ?
#
loop_
_entity_poly.entity_id
_entity_poly.type
_entity_poly.pdbx_seq_one_letter_code
_entity_poly.pdbx_strand_id
1 'polypeptide(L)'
;FVWLLFRIGALRCNSAFHPGGDNLWLCTFTLSVAVSAVLLLPISILSNEVLLTFPQSYYMQWLNGSLIHGLWNLVFLFSNLSLVFLMPFAYFFTESEGFAGSKKGVMARVYEAVVLLLLLALLVLGIVWVASALLHDNIARKSLYDLWEYYLPYLYSGISLFGVLLLLLCTPFGLSRMFSVTGSLLVKPRLLEDVEDTLDCTTFEEDALSRKLNCKSPSCWVKLNMEAMKKEHQTLRSQRIALEMRRKASPWQRNLGYPLAMIGLLALTVMCVLMVCFNVLELLLDETAMPRGMEDPHLGMASFSMFGSLGAAVQVVLILYLMVSSVVGFYSSPLFTGLLPRAQDTNLTQIIANCVSLLILSSALPVFSRTLGITRFDLLGDFGRYNWLGNFYIVFLYNMLFAGLTSASLIKTVTWAVQRELIRAFGLHRLPLTVSRSTVPFRLLLASGLSKIQ
;
A
#
# COMPACT_ATOMS: atom_id res chain seq x y z
N PHE A 1 -5.44 2.97 2.11
CA PHE A 1 -5.57 3.54 0.76
C PHE A 1 -6.48 4.77 0.75
N VAL A 2 -7.79 4.64 1.03
CA VAL A 2 -8.72 5.80 1.12
C VAL A 2 -8.23 6.85 2.14
N TRP A 3 -7.68 6.47 3.30
CA TRP A 3 -7.10 7.41 4.27
C TRP A 3 -5.80 8.09 3.79
N LEU A 4 -4.98 7.43 2.96
CA LEU A 4 -3.77 8.01 2.36
C LEU A 4 -4.14 8.95 1.21
N LEU A 5 -5.12 8.54 0.38
CA LEU A 5 -5.77 9.38 -0.64
C LEU A 5 -6.53 10.54 -0.01
N PHE A 6 -7.16 10.38 1.14
CA PHE A 6 -7.79 11.46 1.90
C PHE A 6 -6.74 12.34 2.57
N ARG A 7 -5.56 11.83 2.96
CA ARG A 7 -4.46 12.69 3.45
C ARG A 7 -3.84 13.49 2.32
N ILE A 8 -3.59 12.87 1.16
CA ILE A 8 -3.13 13.54 -0.07
C ILE A 8 -4.21 14.51 -0.59
N GLY A 9 -5.48 14.11 -0.51
CA GLY A 9 -6.67 14.89 -0.85
C GLY A 9 -7.04 15.98 0.18
N ALA A 10 -6.65 15.85 1.44
CA ALA A 10 -6.84 16.87 2.48
C ALA A 10 -5.66 17.86 2.51
N LEU A 11 -4.45 17.40 2.21
CA LEU A 11 -3.32 18.25 1.83
C LEU A 11 -3.71 19.17 0.65
N ARG A 12 -4.51 18.65 -0.29
CA ARG A 12 -5.13 19.36 -1.43
C ARG A 12 -6.05 20.52 -1.06
N CYS A 13 -6.75 20.43 0.08
CA CYS A 13 -7.73 21.45 0.47
C CYS A 13 -7.06 22.66 1.15
N ASN A 14 -5.90 22.45 1.79
CA ASN A 14 -5.18 23.51 2.50
C ASN A 14 -4.08 24.20 1.66
N SER A 15 -3.75 23.64 0.48
CA SER A 15 -2.77 24.22 -0.47
C SER A 15 -3.42 24.91 -1.67
N ALA A 16 -4.76 24.96 -1.74
CA ALA A 16 -5.53 25.61 -2.80
C ALA A 16 -5.46 27.15 -2.81
N PHE A 17 -4.51 27.77 -2.08
CA PHE A 17 -4.39 29.22 -1.95
C PHE A 17 -3.09 29.82 -2.52
N HIS A 18 -2.30 29.06 -3.30
CA HIS A 18 -1.17 29.62 -4.06
C HIS A 18 -1.21 29.26 -5.56
N PRO A 19 -0.80 30.19 -6.46
CA PRO A 19 -1.05 30.12 -7.90
C PRO A 19 -0.02 29.22 -8.61
N GLY A 20 -0.12 27.91 -8.39
CA GLY A 20 0.70 26.87 -9.03
C GLY A 20 -0.14 25.73 -9.62
N GLY A 21 -1.26 26.06 -10.29
CA GLY A 21 -2.33 25.13 -10.65
C GLY A 21 -1.94 23.95 -11.54
N ASP A 22 -1.09 24.16 -12.55
CA ASP A 22 -0.92 23.22 -13.68
C ASP A 22 -0.30 21.86 -13.28
N ASN A 23 0.67 21.85 -12.37
CA ASN A 23 1.31 20.62 -11.89
C ASN A 23 0.39 19.77 -11.01
N LEU A 24 -0.52 20.42 -10.30
CA LEU A 24 -1.47 19.75 -9.43
C LEU A 24 -2.50 18.95 -10.26
N TRP A 25 -2.84 19.43 -11.45
CA TRP A 25 -3.74 18.73 -12.37
C TRP A 25 -3.13 17.44 -12.91
N LEU A 26 -1.85 17.45 -13.28
CA LEU A 26 -1.13 16.24 -13.73
C LEU A 26 -1.05 15.19 -12.62
N CYS A 27 -0.65 15.59 -11.41
CA CYS A 27 -0.59 14.68 -10.26
C CYS A 27 -1.99 14.16 -9.86
N THR A 28 -3.03 15.00 -9.98
CA THR A 28 -4.42 14.58 -9.77
C THR A 28 -4.84 13.54 -10.80
N PHE A 29 -4.57 13.79 -12.07
CA PHE A 29 -4.96 12.91 -13.17
C PHE A 29 -4.30 11.54 -13.00
N THR A 30 -2.99 11.51 -12.74
CA THR A 30 -2.26 10.27 -12.51
C THR A 30 -2.75 9.50 -11.28
N LEU A 31 -3.09 10.19 -10.19
CA LEU A 31 -3.69 9.57 -9.01
C LEU A 31 -5.08 8.98 -9.32
N SER A 32 -5.88 9.68 -10.13
CA SER A 32 -7.18 9.19 -10.59
C SER A 32 -7.02 7.92 -11.43
N VAL A 33 -6.06 7.91 -12.35
CA VAL A 33 -5.75 6.73 -13.18
C VAL A 33 -5.27 5.56 -12.31
N ALA A 34 -4.45 5.81 -11.29
CA ALA A 34 -4.04 4.78 -10.33
C ALA A 34 -5.24 4.19 -9.56
N VAL A 35 -6.18 5.02 -9.11
CA VAL A 35 -7.43 4.54 -8.47
C VAL A 35 -8.26 3.72 -9.44
N SER A 36 -8.41 4.17 -10.68
CA SER A 36 -9.11 3.42 -11.73
C SER A 36 -8.48 2.05 -11.97
N ALA A 37 -7.14 1.97 -12.06
CA ALA A 37 -6.41 0.72 -12.24
C ALA A 37 -6.63 -0.27 -11.11
N VAL A 38 -6.70 0.22 -9.86
CA VAL A 38 -7.00 -0.60 -8.67
C VAL A 38 -8.41 -1.16 -8.70
N LEU A 39 -9.39 -0.31 -9.00
CA LEU A 39 -10.82 -0.68 -8.94
C LEU A 39 -11.24 -1.51 -10.15
N LEU A 40 -10.46 -1.51 -11.22
CA LEU A 40 -10.70 -2.26 -12.45
C LEU A 40 -11.01 -3.74 -12.20
N LEU A 41 -10.18 -4.42 -11.38
CA LEU A 41 -10.36 -5.83 -11.03
C LEU A 41 -11.64 -6.07 -10.23
N PRO A 42 -11.88 -5.40 -9.08
CA PRO A 42 -13.13 -5.50 -8.33
C PRO A 42 -14.37 -5.25 -9.18
N ILE A 43 -14.36 -4.18 -9.98
CA ILE A 43 -15.49 -3.82 -10.85
C ILE A 43 -15.75 -4.95 -11.83
N SER A 44 -14.71 -5.52 -12.44
CA SER A 44 -14.88 -6.59 -13.43
C SER A 44 -15.46 -7.87 -12.84
N ILE A 45 -15.03 -8.24 -11.62
CA ILE A 45 -15.58 -9.41 -10.90
C ILE A 45 -17.04 -9.16 -10.53
N LEU A 46 -17.34 -7.98 -9.97
CA LEU A 46 -18.71 -7.60 -9.61
C LEU A 46 -19.61 -7.56 -10.84
N SER A 47 -19.12 -7.00 -11.95
CA SER A 47 -19.85 -6.93 -13.22
C SER A 47 -20.21 -8.32 -13.74
N ASN A 48 -19.29 -9.29 -13.66
CA ASN A 48 -19.58 -10.66 -14.07
C ASN A 48 -20.65 -11.32 -13.19
N GLU A 49 -20.59 -11.15 -11.87
CA GLU A 49 -21.60 -11.72 -10.96
C GLU A 49 -22.97 -11.06 -11.15
N VAL A 50 -23.01 -9.76 -11.45
CA VAL A 50 -24.25 -9.04 -11.77
C VAL A 50 -24.87 -9.57 -13.06
N LEU A 51 -24.06 -9.85 -14.09
CA LEU A 51 -24.49 -10.50 -15.33
C LEU A 51 -25.07 -11.90 -15.08
N LEU A 52 -24.41 -12.70 -14.24
CA LEU A 52 -24.89 -14.03 -13.85
C LEU A 52 -26.20 -13.98 -13.05
N THR A 53 -26.37 -12.96 -12.21
CA THR A 53 -27.57 -12.81 -11.35
C THR A 53 -28.78 -12.34 -12.15
N PHE A 54 -28.59 -11.52 -13.20
CA PHE A 54 -29.68 -10.93 -14.00
C PHE A 54 -29.57 -11.22 -15.50
N PRO A 55 -29.65 -12.50 -15.93
CA PRO A 55 -29.38 -12.91 -17.32
C PRO A 55 -30.40 -12.38 -18.33
N GLN A 56 -31.61 -12.03 -17.90
CA GLN A 56 -32.74 -11.62 -18.77
C GLN A 56 -33.12 -10.13 -18.62
N SER A 57 -32.32 -9.33 -17.92
CA SER A 57 -32.64 -7.92 -17.69
C SER A 57 -32.15 -7.03 -18.84
N TYR A 58 -33.07 -6.34 -19.51
CA TYR A 58 -32.74 -5.38 -20.57
C TYR A 58 -31.80 -4.26 -20.08
N TYR A 59 -31.99 -3.81 -18.83
CA TYR A 59 -31.17 -2.74 -18.22
C TYR A 59 -29.70 -3.12 -17.97
N MET A 60 -29.34 -4.40 -17.98
CA MET A 60 -27.95 -4.85 -17.74
C MET A 60 -27.23 -5.28 -19.02
N GLN A 61 -27.90 -5.25 -20.18
CA GLN A 61 -27.33 -5.66 -21.47
C GLN A 61 -26.22 -4.72 -22.00
N TRP A 62 -26.09 -3.51 -21.46
CA TRP A 62 -24.98 -2.62 -21.80
C TRP A 62 -23.65 -3.09 -21.19
N LEU A 63 -23.72 -3.86 -20.09
CA LEU A 63 -22.57 -4.38 -19.37
C LEU A 63 -22.05 -5.63 -20.11
N ASN A 64 -21.39 -5.43 -21.24
CA ASN A 64 -20.85 -6.53 -22.04
C ASN A 64 -19.36 -6.75 -21.77
N GLY A 65 -18.89 -7.98 -22.03
CA GLY A 65 -17.46 -8.32 -21.94
C GLY A 65 -16.57 -7.40 -22.76
N SER A 66 -17.04 -6.98 -23.96
CA SER A 66 -16.32 -6.02 -24.82
C SER A 66 -16.17 -4.64 -24.18
N LEU A 67 -17.16 -4.17 -23.42
CA LEU A 67 -17.08 -2.91 -22.68
C LEU A 67 -16.05 -2.99 -21.56
N ILE A 68 -16.05 -4.11 -20.81
CA ILE A 68 -15.07 -4.33 -19.75
C ILE A 68 -13.67 -4.38 -20.35
N HIS A 69 -13.45 -5.16 -21.42
CA HIS A 69 -12.16 -5.15 -22.13
C HIS A 69 -11.75 -3.76 -22.63
N GLY A 70 -12.68 -2.99 -23.20
CA GLY A 70 -12.43 -1.61 -23.61
C GLY A 70 -12.00 -0.72 -22.44
N LEU A 71 -12.63 -0.86 -21.27
CA LEU A 71 -12.26 -0.15 -20.06
C LEU A 71 -10.85 -0.53 -19.58
N TRP A 72 -10.51 -1.81 -19.60
CA TRP A 72 -9.16 -2.29 -19.27
C TRP A 72 -8.10 -1.66 -20.18
N ASN A 73 -8.31 -1.71 -21.49
CA ASN A 73 -7.39 -1.11 -22.46
C ASN A 73 -7.24 0.40 -22.27
N LEU A 74 -8.33 1.11 -22.00
CA LEU A 74 -8.32 2.56 -21.78
C LEU A 74 -7.58 2.94 -20.48
N VAL A 75 -7.83 2.24 -19.37
CA VAL A 75 -7.15 2.50 -18.09
C VAL A 75 -5.66 2.18 -18.18
N PHE A 76 -5.29 1.11 -18.89
CA PHE A 76 -3.88 0.81 -19.14
C PHE A 76 -3.20 1.82 -20.06
N LEU A 77 -3.86 2.24 -21.14
CA LEU A 77 -3.36 3.30 -22.01
C LEU A 77 -3.06 4.56 -21.20
N PHE A 78 -4.00 5.00 -20.37
CA PHE A 78 -3.79 6.16 -19.51
C PHE A 78 -2.72 5.94 -18.43
N SER A 79 -2.59 4.72 -17.90
CA SER A 79 -1.53 4.38 -16.94
C SER A 79 -0.14 4.46 -17.59
N ASN A 80 0.00 3.95 -18.81
CA ASN A 80 1.26 3.99 -19.56
C ASN A 80 1.59 5.42 -20.03
N LEU A 81 0.59 6.14 -20.54
CA LEU A 81 0.73 7.55 -20.92
C LEU A 81 1.18 8.39 -19.71
N SER A 82 0.58 8.16 -18.55
CA SER A 82 0.92 8.90 -17.35
C SER A 82 2.32 8.57 -16.83
N LEU A 83 2.68 7.29 -16.75
CA LEU A 83 3.98 6.86 -16.25
C LEU A 83 5.14 7.31 -17.15
N VAL A 84 5.00 7.13 -18.47
CA VAL A 84 6.09 7.39 -19.44
C VAL A 84 6.20 8.86 -19.82
N PHE A 85 5.06 9.58 -19.96
CA PHE A 85 5.07 10.95 -20.47
C PHE A 85 4.70 11.99 -19.40
N LEU A 86 3.57 11.83 -18.70
CA LEU A 86 3.07 12.88 -17.81
C LEU A 86 3.94 13.08 -16.57
N MET A 87 4.51 12.01 -15.99
CA MET A 87 5.32 12.11 -14.76
C MET A 87 6.70 12.72 -15.01
N PRO A 88 7.47 12.30 -16.03
CA PRO A 88 8.73 12.97 -16.35
C PRO A 88 8.51 14.41 -16.82
N PHE A 89 7.43 14.67 -17.56
CA PHE A 89 7.03 16.03 -17.91
C PHE A 89 6.75 16.89 -16.66
N ALA A 90 5.98 16.39 -15.69
CA ALA A 90 5.72 17.09 -14.44
C ALA A 90 7.02 17.39 -13.68
N TYR A 91 7.98 16.47 -13.67
CA TYR A 91 9.29 16.68 -13.05
C TYR A 91 10.11 17.77 -13.76
N PHE A 92 10.26 17.70 -15.08
CA PHE A 92 11.01 18.70 -15.83
C PHE A 92 10.34 20.06 -15.80
N PHE A 93 9.00 20.11 -15.81
CA PHE A 93 8.27 21.35 -15.69
C PHE A 93 8.46 21.98 -14.30
N THR A 94 8.57 21.18 -13.23
CA THR A 94 8.89 21.72 -11.90
C THR A 94 10.30 22.31 -11.81
N GLU A 95 11.27 21.74 -12.53
CA GLU A 95 12.67 22.19 -12.51
C GLU A 95 12.95 23.32 -13.52
N SER A 96 12.18 23.41 -14.61
CA SER A 96 12.40 24.38 -15.69
C SER A 96 12.26 25.83 -15.21
N GLU A 97 13.17 26.71 -15.59
CA GLU A 97 13.10 28.16 -15.30
C GLU A 97 12.62 28.99 -16.50
N GLY A 98 12.61 28.40 -17.70
CA GLY A 98 12.36 29.00 -19.00
C GLY A 98 13.67 29.42 -19.70
N PHE A 99 13.73 29.27 -21.03
CA PHE A 99 14.90 29.65 -21.82
C PHE A 99 15.31 31.13 -21.62
N ALA A 100 16.61 31.36 -21.44
CA ALA A 100 17.20 32.69 -21.32
C ALA A 100 16.86 33.55 -22.56
N GLY A 101 16.09 34.61 -22.36
CA GLY A 101 15.64 35.53 -23.42
C GLY A 101 14.16 35.42 -23.83
N SER A 102 13.43 34.40 -23.35
CA SER A 102 11.97 34.31 -23.56
C SER A 102 11.21 35.16 -22.54
N LYS A 103 10.03 35.69 -22.93
CA LYS A 103 9.15 36.41 -21.98
C LYS A 103 8.81 35.46 -20.83
N LYS A 104 9.07 35.88 -19.58
CA LYS A 104 8.76 35.11 -18.37
C LYS A 104 7.26 34.75 -18.36
N GLY A 105 6.97 33.49 -18.70
CA GLY A 105 5.61 32.98 -18.81
C GLY A 105 5.60 31.46 -18.77
N VAL A 106 4.44 30.89 -18.42
CA VAL A 106 4.27 29.44 -18.26
C VAL A 106 4.65 28.68 -19.53
N MET A 107 4.32 29.21 -20.71
CA MET A 107 4.64 28.58 -21.99
C MET A 107 6.15 28.41 -22.22
N ALA A 108 7.00 29.33 -21.74
CA ALA A 108 8.45 29.18 -21.87
C ALA A 108 8.99 27.99 -21.07
N ARG A 109 8.42 27.74 -19.88
CA ARG A 109 8.71 26.58 -19.03
C ARG A 109 8.21 25.28 -19.66
N VAL A 110 7.02 25.32 -20.27
CA VAL A 110 6.49 24.18 -21.05
C VAL A 110 7.42 23.83 -22.21
N TYR A 111 7.88 24.81 -23.00
CA TYR A 111 8.78 24.54 -24.12
C TYR A 111 10.10 23.92 -23.65
N GLU A 112 10.71 24.43 -22.57
CA GLU A 112 11.92 23.84 -21.98
C GLU A 112 11.67 22.40 -21.53
N ALA A 113 10.60 22.16 -20.77
CA ALA A 113 10.26 20.83 -20.28
C ALA A 113 9.99 19.83 -21.41
N VAL A 114 9.33 20.24 -22.50
CA VAL A 114 9.08 19.39 -23.67
C VAL A 114 10.38 19.07 -24.41
N VAL A 115 11.28 20.06 -24.56
CA VAL A 115 12.60 19.83 -25.18
C VAL A 115 13.44 18.87 -24.34
N LEU A 116 13.46 19.04 -23.01
CA LEU A 116 14.15 18.12 -22.10
C LEU A 116 13.55 16.71 -22.14
N LEU A 117 12.22 16.60 -22.21
CA LEU A 117 11.53 15.31 -22.35
C LEU A 117 11.89 14.63 -23.68
N LEU A 118 11.94 15.38 -24.78
CA LEU A 118 12.31 14.86 -26.10
C LEU A 118 13.78 14.40 -26.10
N LEU A 119 14.68 15.18 -25.50
CA LEU A 119 16.09 14.82 -25.36
C LEU A 119 16.26 13.56 -24.50
N LEU A 120 15.52 13.46 -23.38
CA LEU A 120 15.52 12.27 -22.54
C LEU A 120 15.00 11.05 -23.32
N ALA A 121 13.91 11.21 -24.08
CA ALA A 121 13.37 10.13 -24.91
C ALA A 121 14.42 9.66 -25.92
N LEU A 122 15.06 10.57 -26.67
CA LEU A 122 16.13 10.23 -27.61
C LEU A 122 17.31 9.53 -26.94
N LEU A 123 17.68 9.95 -25.73
CA LEU A 123 18.76 9.32 -24.96
C LEU A 123 18.39 7.89 -24.54
N VAL A 124 17.19 7.68 -23.99
CA VAL A 124 16.71 6.34 -23.63
C VAL A 124 16.63 5.45 -24.87
N LEU A 125 16.11 5.97 -25.99
CA LEU A 125 16.08 5.27 -27.27
C LEU A 125 17.48 4.90 -27.76
N GLY A 126 18.46 5.79 -27.63
CA GLY A 126 19.85 5.54 -27.98
C GLY A 126 20.47 4.43 -27.12
N ILE A 127 20.27 4.46 -25.80
CA ILE A 127 20.77 3.42 -24.88
C ILE A 127 20.16 2.07 -25.21
N VAL A 128 18.84 2.03 -25.43
CA VAL A 128 18.10 0.82 -25.76
C VAL A 128 18.55 0.26 -27.11
N TRP A 129 18.78 1.12 -28.10
CA TRP A 129 19.33 0.73 -29.39
C TRP A 129 20.73 0.10 -29.24
N VAL A 130 21.63 0.73 -28.46
CA VAL A 130 22.96 0.18 -28.17
C VAL A 130 22.87 -1.16 -27.43
N ALA A 131 22.00 -1.27 -26.42
CA ALA A 131 21.80 -2.51 -25.68
C ALA A 131 21.27 -3.64 -26.58
N SER A 132 20.37 -3.33 -27.50
CA SER A 132 19.84 -4.29 -28.47
C SER A 132 20.91 -4.77 -29.45
N ALA A 133 21.77 -3.86 -29.93
CA ALA A 133 22.88 -4.19 -30.82
C ALA A 133 23.92 -5.10 -30.14
N LEU A 134 24.15 -4.94 -28.83
CA LEU A 134 25.06 -5.78 -28.07
C LEU A 134 24.52 -7.20 -27.79
N LEU A 135 23.20 -7.36 -27.72
CA LEU A 135 22.56 -8.63 -27.40
C LEU A 135 22.25 -9.48 -28.65
N HIS A 136 21.98 -8.85 -29.81
CA HIS A 136 21.65 -9.56 -31.05
C HIS A 136 22.30 -8.89 -32.27
N ASP A 137 23.32 -9.53 -32.85
CA ASP A 137 24.06 -9.05 -34.04
C ASP A 137 23.19 -8.87 -35.31
N ASN A 138 21.99 -9.48 -35.37
CA ASN A 138 21.20 -9.58 -36.61
C ASN A 138 19.92 -8.73 -36.67
N ILE A 139 19.55 -7.98 -35.61
CA ILE A 139 18.24 -7.27 -35.53
C ILE A 139 18.39 -5.74 -35.75
N ALA A 140 19.60 -5.24 -36.04
CA ALA A 140 19.92 -3.82 -36.02
C ALA A 140 19.43 -2.97 -37.22
N ARG A 141 18.55 -3.48 -38.11
CA ARG A 141 18.30 -2.82 -39.41
C ARG A 141 16.84 -2.53 -39.81
N LYS A 142 15.85 -2.66 -38.92
CA LYS A 142 14.47 -2.26 -39.24
C LYS A 142 13.96 -1.11 -38.36
N SER A 143 13.84 0.03 -39.03
CA SER A 143 12.95 1.20 -38.85
C SER A 143 12.40 1.58 -37.46
N LEU A 144 12.33 2.90 -37.22
CA LEU A 144 11.64 3.57 -36.11
C LEU A 144 10.19 3.08 -35.85
N TYR A 145 9.55 2.45 -36.84
CA TYR A 145 8.22 1.84 -36.69
C TYR A 145 8.22 0.54 -35.86
N ASP A 146 9.24 -0.31 -35.98
CA ASP A 146 9.43 -1.44 -35.05
C ASP A 146 9.67 -0.92 -33.62
N LEU A 147 10.10 0.34 -33.49
CA LEU A 147 10.45 0.90 -32.21
C LEU A 147 9.20 1.13 -31.31
N TRP A 148 8.11 1.61 -31.91
CA TRP A 148 6.83 1.82 -31.23
C TRP A 148 6.11 0.50 -30.91
N GLU A 149 6.16 -0.47 -31.83
CA GLU A 149 5.41 -1.72 -31.70
C GLU A 149 6.17 -2.78 -30.88
N TYR A 150 7.50 -2.81 -30.95
CA TYR A 150 8.34 -3.76 -30.21
C TYR A 150 8.74 -3.24 -28.83
N TYR A 151 9.25 -2.00 -28.68
CA TYR A 151 9.83 -1.56 -27.40
C TYR A 151 8.80 -1.11 -26.36
N LEU A 152 7.62 -0.63 -26.78
CA LEU A 152 6.58 -0.19 -25.85
C LEU A 152 6.06 -1.37 -24.99
N PRO A 153 5.83 -2.58 -25.56
CA PRO A 153 5.61 -3.81 -24.78
C PRO A 153 6.77 -4.22 -23.87
N TYR A 154 8.04 -4.10 -24.30
CA TYR A 154 9.19 -4.49 -23.47
C TYR A 154 9.42 -3.55 -22.29
N LEU A 155 9.31 -2.23 -22.50
CA LEU A 155 9.38 -1.24 -21.43
C LEU A 155 8.27 -1.47 -20.40
N TYR A 156 7.06 -1.72 -20.88
CA TYR A 156 5.94 -2.03 -19.99
C TYR A 156 6.11 -3.38 -19.26
N SER A 157 6.65 -4.40 -19.92
CA SER A 157 7.02 -5.69 -19.30
C SER A 157 8.03 -5.50 -18.17
N GLY A 158 9.06 -4.67 -18.37
CA GLY A 158 10.04 -4.34 -17.34
C GLY A 158 9.44 -3.60 -16.14
N ILE A 159 8.59 -2.60 -16.41
CA ILE A 159 7.87 -1.84 -15.36
C ILE A 159 6.92 -2.74 -14.58
N SER A 160 6.19 -3.63 -15.27
CA SER A 160 5.27 -4.59 -14.68
C SER A 160 6.01 -5.62 -13.82
N LEU A 161 7.12 -6.18 -14.32
CA LEU A 161 7.97 -7.12 -13.57
C LEU A 161 8.53 -6.47 -12.31
N PHE A 162 9.03 -5.24 -12.42
CA PHE A 162 9.48 -4.46 -11.25
C PHE A 162 8.34 -4.24 -10.27
N GLY A 163 7.15 -3.87 -10.74
CA GLY A 163 5.96 -3.67 -9.91
C GLY A 163 5.50 -4.95 -9.21
N VAL A 164 5.52 -6.09 -9.89
CA VAL A 164 5.14 -7.40 -9.31
C VAL A 164 6.17 -7.87 -8.29
N LEU A 165 7.47 -7.69 -8.55
CA LEU A 165 8.52 -7.97 -7.56
C LEU A 165 8.40 -7.07 -6.33
N LEU A 166 8.07 -5.80 -6.53
CA LEU A 166 7.84 -4.86 -5.45
C LEU A 166 6.60 -5.25 -4.62
N LEU A 167 5.51 -5.67 -5.29
CA LEU A 167 4.32 -6.22 -4.63
C LEU A 167 4.65 -7.47 -3.79
N LEU A 168 5.42 -8.41 -4.34
CA LEU A 168 5.87 -9.64 -3.66
C LEU A 168 6.54 -9.35 -2.31
N LEU A 169 7.41 -8.34 -2.26
CA LEU A 169 8.14 -7.97 -1.04
C LEU A 169 7.30 -7.09 -0.10
N CYS A 170 6.56 -6.14 -0.65
CA CYS A 170 5.80 -5.16 0.12
C CYS A 170 4.58 -5.77 0.80
N THR A 171 3.88 -6.70 0.15
CA THR A 171 2.67 -7.34 0.69
C THR A 171 2.90 -8.06 2.02
N PRO A 172 3.79 -9.06 2.17
CA PRO A 172 3.98 -9.77 3.45
C PRO A 172 4.47 -8.83 4.56
N PHE A 173 5.31 -7.84 4.22
CA PHE A 173 5.73 -6.82 5.16
C PHE A 173 4.56 -5.95 5.62
N GLY A 174 3.69 -5.56 4.69
CA GLY A 174 2.46 -4.83 4.94
C GLY A 174 1.48 -5.57 5.84
N LEU A 175 1.29 -6.88 5.63
CA LEU A 175 0.44 -7.73 6.47
C LEU A 175 0.90 -7.69 7.94
N SER A 176 2.20 -7.90 8.20
CA SER A 176 2.76 -7.83 9.55
C SER A 176 2.59 -6.43 10.17
N ARG A 177 2.79 -5.37 9.38
CA ARG A 177 2.58 -3.99 9.84
C ARG A 177 1.12 -3.69 10.13
N MET A 178 0.16 -4.22 9.36
CA MET A 178 -1.27 -4.05 9.62
C MET A 178 -1.70 -4.66 10.95
N PHE A 179 -1.18 -5.84 11.32
CA PHE A 179 -1.42 -6.41 12.65
C PHE A 179 -0.84 -5.52 13.76
N SER A 180 0.38 -5.01 13.58
CA SER A 180 0.99 -4.11 14.56
C SER A 180 0.26 -2.77 14.68
N VAL A 181 -0.17 -2.20 13.56
CA VAL A 181 -0.86 -0.91 13.51
C VAL A 181 -2.26 -1.04 14.10
N THR A 182 -3.00 -2.10 13.76
CA THR A 182 -4.31 -2.40 14.36
C THR A 182 -4.19 -2.61 15.88
N GLY A 183 -3.12 -3.29 16.32
CA GLY A 183 -2.81 -3.45 17.74
C GLY A 183 -2.44 -2.15 18.49
N SER A 184 -2.10 -1.08 17.78
CA SER A 184 -1.77 0.24 18.32
C SER A 184 -2.88 1.29 18.18
N LEU A 185 -3.66 1.21 17.09
CA LEU A 185 -4.76 2.13 16.77
C LEU A 185 -6.04 1.74 17.50
N LEU A 186 -6.33 0.45 17.63
CA LEU A 186 -7.43 0.04 18.49
C LEU A 186 -6.91 -0.11 19.91
N VAL A 187 -7.54 0.64 20.82
CA VAL A 187 -7.32 0.56 22.26
C VAL A 187 -7.43 -0.92 22.65
N LYS A 188 -6.33 -1.47 23.16
CA LYS A 188 -6.35 -2.85 23.66
C LYS A 188 -7.51 -3.00 24.63
N PRO A 189 -8.47 -3.91 24.37
CA PRO A 189 -9.52 -4.17 25.32
C PRO A 189 -8.84 -4.74 26.57
N ARG A 190 -8.89 -3.99 27.67
CA ARG A 190 -8.75 -4.60 28.98
C ARG A 190 -10.11 -5.22 29.28
N LEU A 191 -10.33 -6.41 28.72
CA LEU A 191 -11.62 -7.12 28.67
C LEU A 191 -12.23 -7.40 30.06
N LEU A 192 -11.51 -7.07 31.13
CA LEU A 192 -11.82 -7.37 32.52
C LEU A 192 -11.59 -6.17 33.47
N GLU A 193 -11.26 -4.99 32.94
CA GLU A 193 -11.07 -3.80 33.78
C GLU A 193 -12.23 -2.85 33.55
N ASP A 194 -13.04 -2.68 34.59
CA ASP A 194 -14.18 -1.79 34.53
C ASP A 194 -13.70 -0.35 34.34
N VAL A 195 -14.15 0.26 33.24
CA VAL A 195 -13.77 1.63 32.92
C VAL A 195 -14.45 2.59 33.88
N GLU A 196 -15.61 2.21 34.42
CA GLU A 196 -16.28 2.95 35.49
C GLU A 196 -15.40 2.95 36.75
N ASP A 197 -14.97 1.77 37.24
CA ASP A 197 -14.13 1.65 38.44
C ASP A 197 -12.81 2.42 38.30
N THR A 198 -12.15 2.34 37.15
CA THR A 198 -10.89 3.07 36.90
C THR A 198 -11.09 4.58 36.77
N LEU A 199 -12.20 5.02 36.20
CA LEU A 199 -12.55 6.45 36.16
C LEU A 199 -12.85 6.98 37.56
N ASP A 200 -13.57 6.21 38.37
CA ASP A 200 -13.89 6.57 39.75
C ASP A 200 -12.63 6.63 40.61
N CYS A 201 -11.77 5.61 40.54
CA CYS A 201 -10.48 5.58 41.25
C CYS A 201 -9.59 6.78 40.87
N THR A 202 -9.44 7.08 39.58
CA THR A 202 -8.62 8.22 39.11
C THR A 202 -9.23 9.57 39.50
N THR A 203 -10.56 9.68 39.57
CA THR A 203 -11.25 10.89 40.05
C THR A 203 -11.02 11.09 41.54
N PHE A 204 -11.10 10.03 42.35
CA PHE A 204 -10.79 10.11 43.79
C PHE A 204 -9.32 10.48 44.07
N GLU A 205 -8.38 9.96 43.28
CA GLU A 205 -6.96 10.34 43.37
C GLU A 205 -6.74 11.81 43.00
N GLU A 206 -7.38 12.31 41.93
CA GLU A 206 -7.33 13.71 41.53
C GLU A 206 -7.86 14.64 42.65
N ASP A 207 -9.01 14.30 43.24
CA ASP A 207 -9.64 15.06 44.32
C ASP A 207 -8.82 15.02 45.62
N ALA A 208 -8.15 13.90 45.91
CA ALA A 208 -7.22 13.79 47.02
C ALA A 208 -5.98 14.68 46.82
N LEU A 209 -5.38 14.67 45.62
CA LEU A 209 -4.22 15.50 45.29
C LEU A 209 -4.58 17.00 45.26
N SER A 210 -5.75 17.35 44.70
CA SER A 210 -6.27 18.72 44.65
C SER A 210 -6.42 19.30 46.07
N ARG A 211 -6.98 18.52 47.00
CA ARG A 211 -7.07 18.91 48.42
C ARG A 211 -5.71 19.13 49.07
N LYS A 212 -4.74 18.24 48.81
CA LYS A 212 -3.38 18.40 49.35
C LYS A 212 -2.66 19.63 48.78
N LEU A 213 -2.93 20.01 47.52
CA LEU A 213 -2.37 21.21 46.89
C LEU A 213 -2.97 22.51 47.45
N ASN A 214 -4.25 22.49 47.87
CA ASN A 214 -4.91 23.64 48.50
C ASN A 214 -4.50 23.88 49.95
N CYS A 215 -4.07 22.85 50.69
CA CYS A 215 -3.51 23.00 52.03
C CYS A 215 -2.09 23.59 51.97
N LYS A 216 -1.97 24.92 52.06
CA LYS A 216 -0.68 25.64 52.09
C LYS A 216 0.04 25.44 53.43
N SER A 217 1.03 24.54 53.47
CA SER A 217 2.04 24.50 54.56
C SER A 217 3.37 25.12 54.09
N PRO A 218 3.97 26.08 54.83
CA PRO A 218 5.04 26.94 54.33
C PRO A 218 6.44 26.40 54.69
N SER A 219 6.89 25.30 54.07
CA SER A 219 8.28 24.83 54.24
C SER A 219 9.01 24.62 52.90
N CYS A 220 10.33 24.82 52.91
CA CYS A 220 11.18 24.78 51.70
C CYS A 220 11.21 23.38 51.06
N TRP A 221 11.23 22.31 51.87
CA TRP A 221 11.11 20.91 51.43
C TRP A 221 9.73 20.60 50.81
N VAL A 222 8.68 21.31 51.23
CA VAL A 222 7.34 21.19 50.65
C VAL A 222 7.28 21.83 49.25
N LYS A 223 8.16 22.79 48.91
CA LYS A 223 8.16 23.44 47.58
C LYS A 223 8.59 22.48 46.46
N LEU A 224 9.63 21.67 46.68
CA LEU A 224 10.07 20.64 45.71
C LEU A 224 8.99 19.55 45.56
N ASN A 225 8.33 19.19 46.67
CA ASN A 225 7.22 18.22 46.68
C ASN A 225 5.97 18.78 45.97
N MET A 226 5.71 20.10 46.08
CA MET A 226 4.60 20.78 45.41
C MET A 226 4.73 20.72 43.88
N GLU A 227 5.94 20.88 43.33
CA GLU A 227 6.17 20.77 41.89
C GLU A 227 5.98 19.34 41.37
N ALA A 228 6.45 18.33 42.13
CA ALA A 228 6.24 16.92 41.82
C ALA A 228 4.74 16.56 41.86
N MET A 229 4.03 16.96 42.91
CA MET A 229 2.58 16.75 43.06
C MET A 229 1.77 17.49 41.99
N LYS A 230 2.19 18.69 41.58
CA LYS A 230 1.55 19.42 40.49
C LYS A 230 1.72 18.73 39.15
N LYS A 231 2.89 18.14 38.88
CA LYS A 231 3.13 17.29 37.69
C LYS A 231 2.26 16.03 37.74
N GLU A 232 2.21 15.36 38.88
CA GLU A 232 1.38 14.15 39.07
C GLU A 232 -0.11 14.46 38.87
N HIS A 233 -0.60 15.57 39.44
CA HIS A 233 -1.97 16.03 39.23
C HIS A 233 -2.27 16.33 37.75
N GLN A 234 -1.33 16.94 37.01
CA GLN A 234 -1.48 17.13 35.56
C GLN A 234 -1.54 15.79 34.80
N THR A 235 -0.74 14.80 35.21
CA THR A 235 -0.78 13.47 34.59
C THR A 235 -2.11 12.75 34.86
N LEU A 236 -2.60 12.75 36.10
CA LEU A 236 -3.89 12.16 36.47
C LEU A 236 -5.05 12.86 35.74
N ARG A 237 -5.03 14.19 35.66
CA ARG A 237 -6.04 14.95 34.93
C ARG A 237 -6.06 14.61 33.43
N SER A 238 -4.89 14.46 32.81
CA SER A 238 -4.79 14.02 31.41
C SER A 238 -5.32 12.60 31.20
N GLN A 239 -5.08 11.70 32.17
CA GLN A 239 -5.61 10.33 32.17
C GLN A 239 -7.13 10.32 32.34
N ARG A 240 -7.69 11.11 33.26
CA ARG A 240 -9.14 11.27 33.45
C ARG A 240 -9.81 11.76 32.17
N ILE A 241 -9.30 12.83 31.56
CA ILE A 241 -9.84 13.36 30.30
C ILE A 241 -9.78 12.29 29.20
N ALA A 242 -8.69 11.52 29.12
CA ALA A 242 -8.58 10.42 28.17
C ALA A 242 -9.58 9.26 28.46
N LEU A 243 -9.86 8.95 29.72
CA LEU A 243 -10.83 7.95 30.16
C LEU A 243 -12.28 8.41 29.92
N GLU A 244 -12.61 9.68 30.19
CA GLU A 244 -13.92 10.27 29.89
C GLU A 244 -14.21 10.29 28.38
N MET A 245 -13.21 10.66 27.56
CA MET A 245 -13.32 10.60 26.11
C MET A 245 -13.52 9.17 25.61
N ARG A 246 -12.90 8.19 26.28
CA ARG A 246 -13.15 6.77 26.01
C ARG A 246 -14.56 6.37 26.44
N ARG A 247 -15.06 6.79 27.61
CA ARG A 247 -16.41 6.49 28.13
C ARG A 247 -17.52 6.90 27.16
N LYS A 248 -17.36 8.04 26.47
CA LYS A 248 -18.31 8.53 25.46
C LYS A 248 -18.37 7.67 24.18
N ALA A 249 -17.38 6.82 23.92
CA ALA A 249 -17.40 5.90 22.77
C ALA A 249 -18.14 4.60 23.14
N SER A 250 -18.90 4.05 22.18
CA SER A 250 -19.81 2.93 22.45
C SER A 250 -19.06 1.69 22.99
N PRO A 251 -19.62 0.95 23.97
CA PRO A 251 -19.01 -0.25 24.54
C PRO A 251 -18.69 -1.32 23.48
N TRP A 252 -19.57 -1.43 22.48
CA TRP A 252 -19.46 -2.39 21.38
C TRP A 252 -18.27 -2.09 20.46
N GLN A 253 -18.07 -0.82 20.09
CA GLN A 253 -16.93 -0.41 19.25
C GLN A 253 -15.59 -0.51 20.00
N ARG A 254 -15.60 -0.40 21.34
CA ARG A 254 -14.40 -0.46 22.19
C ARG A 254 -13.94 -1.87 22.52
N ASN A 255 -14.87 -2.77 22.85
CA ASN A 255 -14.52 -4.11 23.32
C ASN A 255 -14.59 -5.17 22.22
N LEU A 256 -15.54 -5.06 21.28
CA LEU A 256 -15.72 -6.03 20.20
C LEU A 256 -14.94 -5.64 18.94
N GLY A 257 -14.77 -4.34 18.69
CA GLY A 257 -14.08 -3.85 17.48
C GLY A 257 -12.63 -4.35 17.35
N TYR A 258 -11.88 -4.40 18.46
CA TYR A 258 -10.49 -4.88 18.47
C TYR A 258 -10.37 -6.37 18.14
N PRO A 259 -11.02 -7.30 18.88
CA PRO A 259 -10.92 -8.71 18.58
C PRO A 259 -11.51 -9.03 17.22
N LEU A 260 -12.61 -8.40 16.82
CA LEU A 260 -13.23 -8.63 15.52
C LEU A 260 -12.31 -8.19 14.36
N ALA A 261 -11.66 -7.02 14.47
CA ALA A 261 -10.70 -6.56 13.47
C ALA A 261 -9.46 -7.46 13.40
N MET A 262 -8.95 -7.92 14.55
CA MET A 262 -7.79 -8.82 14.62
C MET A 262 -8.11 -10.19 14.01
N ILE A 263 -9.29 -10.76 14.34
CA ILE A 263 -9.78 -12.02 13.77
C ILE A 263 -10.04 -11.86 12.27
N GLY A 264 -10.64 -10.74 11.84
CA GLY A 264 -10.87 -10.45 10.42
C GLY A 264 -9.58 -10.37 9.62
N LEU A 265 -8.56 -9.65 10.13
CA LEU A 265 -7.24 -9.60 9.50
C LEU A 265 -6.58 -10.99 9.44
N LEU A 266 -6.65 -11.75 10.54
CA LEU A 266 -6.11 -13.10 10.60
C LEU A 266 -6.80 -14.02 9.58
N ALA A 267 -8.13 -14.01 9.55
CA ALA A 267 -8.93 -14.79 8.61
C ALA A 267 -8.57 -14.43 7.15
N LEU A 268 -8.50 -13.15 6.81
CA LEU A 268 -8.10 -12.71 5.46
C LEU A 268 -6.69 -13.18 5.09
N THR A 269 -5.72 -13.10 6.01
CA THR A 269 -4.36 -13.60 5.76
C THR A 269 -4.30 -15.10 5.58
N VAL A 270 -5.01 -15.87 6.42
CA VAL A 270 -5.04 -17.33 6.33
C VAL A 270 -5.72 -17.76 5.03
N MET A 271 -6.85 -17.13 4.67
CA MET A 271 -7.52 -17.37 3.39
C MET A 271 -6.61 -17.05 2.19
N CYS A 272 -5.84 -15.95 2.26
CA CYS A 272 -4.86 -15.62 1.23
C CYS A 272 -3.80 -16.71 1.07
N VAL A 273 -3.21 -17.18 2.17
CA VAL A 273 -2.16 -18.22 2.13
C VAL A 273 -2.74 -19.54 1.64
N LEU A 274 -3.93 -19.92 2.10
CA LEU A 274 -4.60 -21.14 1.64
C LEU A 274 -4.86 -21.10 0.14
N MET A 275 -5.41 -20.00 -0.39
CA MET A 275 -5.64 -19.85 -1.84
C MET A 275 -4.34 -19.99 -2.64
N VAL A 276 -3.26 -19.33 -2.21
CA VAL A 276 -1.97 -19.45 -2.91
C VAL A 276 -1.39 -20.87 -2.79
N CYS A 277 -1.50 -21.52 -1.64
CA CYS A 277 -1.07 -22.91 -1.48
C CYS A 277 -1.86 -23.88 -2.37
N PHE A 278 -3.18 -23.68 -2.50
CA PHE A 278 -3.99 -24.45 -3.45
C PHE A 278 -3.58 -24.19 -4.89
N ASN A 279 -3.30 -22.93 -5.27
CA ASN A 279 -2.80 -22.59 -6.60
C ASN A 279 -1.43 -23.23 -6.90
N VAL A 280 -0.52 -23.25 -5.92
CA VAL A 280 0.77 -23.94 -6.03
C VAL A 280 0.59 -25.45 -6.21
N LEU A 281 -0.35 -26.05 -5.48
CA LEU A 281 -0.67 -27.46 -5.60
C LEU A 281 -1.30 -27.78 -6.97
N GLU A 282 -2.19 -26.93 -7.46
CA GLU A 282 -2.80 -27.06 -8.80
C GLU A 282 -1.73 -26.95 -9.90
N LEU A 283 -0.83 -25.96 -9.81
CA LEU A 283 0.31 -25.83 -10.73
C LEU A 283 1.25 -27.05 -10.69
N LEU A 284 1.42 -27.69 -9.53
CA LEU A 284 2.27 -28.88 -9.40
C LEU A 284 1.63 -30.14 -9.99
N LEU A 285 0.30 -30.25 -9.93
CA LEU A 285 -0.46 -31.43 -10.38
C LEU A 285 -0.84 -31.35 -11.86
N ASP A 286 -1.02 -30.16 -12.40
CA ASP A 286 -1.45 -29.95 -13.79
C ASP A 286 -0.56 -28.91 -14.50
N GLU A 287 0.41 -29.39 -15.28
CA GLU A 287 1.27 -28.53 -16.10
C GLU A 287 0.49 -27.74 -17.17
N THR A 288 -0.78 -28.07 -17.43
CA THR A 288 -1.63 -27.32 -18.37
C THR A 288 -2.42 -26.20 -17.72
N ALA A 289 -2.50 -26.15 -16.38
CA ALA A 289 -3.16 -25.10 -15.61
C ALA A 289 -2.34 -23.81 -15.47
N MET A 290 -1.22 -23.69 -16.20
CA MET A 290 -0.50 -22.43 -16.33
C MET A 290 -1.47 -21.30 -16.71
N PRO A 291 -1.21 -20.06 -16.26
CA PRO A 291 -2.00 -18.89 -16.68
C PRO A 291 -1.75 -18.52 -18.16
N ARG A 292 -1.81 -19.50 -19.07
CA ARG A 292 -1.83 -19.34 -20.52
C ARG A 292 -3.16 -18.68 -20.87
N GLY A 293 -3.08 -17.56 -21.59
CA GLY A 293 -4.27 -16.86 -22.06
C GLY A 293 -5.16 -17.83 -22.82
N MET A 294 -6.36 -18.10 -22.32
CA MET A 294 -7.37 -18.81 -23.12
C MET A 294 -7.85 -17.86 -24.21
N GLU A 295 -7.95 -18.37 -25.43
CA GLU A 295 -8.30 -17.57 -26.62
C GLU A 295 -9.78 -17.13 -26.67
N ASP A 296 -10.63 -17.52 -25.71
CA ASP A 296 -12.03 -17.07 -25.69
C ASP A 296 -12.52 -16.72 -24.27
N PRO A 297 -12.70 -15.44 -23.93
CA PRO A 297 -13.27 -15.01 -22.66
C PRO A 297 -14.80 -15.10 -22.74
N HIS A 298 -15.36 -16.29 -22.58
CA HIS A 298 -16.81 -16.45 -22.36
C HIS A 298 -17.15 -16.02 -20.92
N LEU A 299 -17.26 -14.71 -20.69
CA LEU A 299 -17.86 -14.16 -19.46
C LEU A 299 -19.28 -14.71 -19.29
N GLY A 300 -19.65 -15.05 -18.05
CA GLY A 300 -21.04 -15.42 -17.71
C GLY A 300 -21.43 -16.90 -17.83
N MET A 301 -20.49 -17.85 -17.95
CA MET A 301 -20.84 -19.28 -18.02
C MET A 301 -20.71 -20.05 -16.68
N ALA A 302 -19.88 -19.57 -15.74
CA ALA A 302 -19.73 -20.18 -14.40
C ALA A 302 -19.29 -19.15 -13.35
N SER A 303 -19.73 -19.32 -12.10
CA SER A 303 -19.22 -18.53 -10.97
C SER A 303 -17.75 -18.85 -10.69
N PHE A 304 -16.92 -17.83 -10.45
CA PHE A 304 -15.47 -17.92 -10.32
C PHE A 304 -14.94 -18.57 -9.03
N SER A 305 -15.83 -19.06 -8.19
CA SER A 305 -15.53 -19.80 -6.97
C SER A 305 -16.49 -20.97 -6.84
N MET A 306 -16.00 -22.11 -6.33
CA MET A 306 -16.85 -23.26 -5.96
C MET A 306 -18.07 -22.86 -5.11
N PHE A 307 -18.04 -21.70 -4.44
CA PHE A 307 -19.10 -21.16 -3.58
C PHE A 307 -20.01 -20.10 -4.24
N GLY A 308 -19.96 -19.90 -5.56
CA GLY A 308 -20.85 -18.93 -6.24
C GLY A 308 -20.50 -17.47 -5.94
N SER A 309 -21.51 -16.62 -5.84
CA SER A 309 -21.38 -15.16 -5.60
C SER A 309 -20.67 -14.80 -4.29
N LEU A 310 -20.78 -15.64 -3.25
CA LEU A 310 -20.07 -15.44 -1.98
C LEU A 310 -18.55 -15.55 -2.17
N GLY A 311 -18.10 -16.46 -3.02
CA GLY A 311 -16.68 -16.62 -3.31
C GLY A 311 -16.12 -15.45 -4.13
N ALA A 312 -16.90 -14.91 -5.07
CA ALA A 312 -16.54 -13.68 -5.78
C ALA A 312 -16.45 -12.47 -4.83
N ALA A 313 -17.37 -12.35 -3.86
CA ALA A 313 -17.29 -11.33 -2.82
C ALA A 313 -16.02 -11.47 -1.97
N VAL A 314 -15.66 -12.70 -1.57
CA VAL A 314 -14.40 -12.97 -0.86
C VAL A 314 -13.18 -12.61 -1.70
N GLN A 315 -13.17 -12.93 -3.00
CA GLN A 315 -12.09 -12.54 -3.92
C GLN A 315 -11.93 -11.02 -3.99
N VAL A 316 -13.03 -10.27 -4.17
CA VAL A 316 -12.99 -8.80 -4.18
C VAL A 316 -12.43 -8.25 -2.87
N VAL A 317 -12.90 -8.76 -1.72
CA VAL A 317 -12.38 -8.37 -0.41
C VAL A 317 -10.89 -8.69 -0.28
N LEU A 318 -10.44 -9.84 -0.78
CA LEU A 318 -9.04 -10.26 -0.74
C LEU A 318 -8.14 -9.38 -1.61
N ILE A 319 -8.59 -9.02 -2.82
CA ILE A 319 -7.88 -8.12 -3.74
C ILE A 319 -7.72 -6.74 -3.09
N LEU A 320 -8.80 -6.18 -2.55
CA LEU A 320 -8.74 -4.91 -1.82
C LEU A 320 -7.85 -5.00 -0.58
N TYR A 321 -7.89 -6.13 0.13
CA TYR A 321 -7.04 -6.37 1.29
C TYR A 321 -5.54 -6.39 0.91
N LEU A 322 -5.17 -7.16 -0.11
CA LEU A 322 -3.80 -7.22 -0.63
C LEU A 322 -3.32 -5.87 -1.14
N MET A 323 -4.21 -5.11 -1.76
CA MET A 323 -3.95 -3.75 -2.21
C MET A 323 -3.61 -2.78 -1.07
N VAL A 324 -4.42 -2.78 0.00
CA VAL A 324 -4.12 -1.92 1.15
C VAL A 324 -2.85 -2.41 1.84
N SER A 325 -2.63 -3.72 1.89
CA SER A 325 -1.44 -4.34 2.49
C SER A 325 -0.16 -3.96 1.74
N SER A 326 -0.16 -4.03 0.40
CA SER A 326 0.98 -3.63 -0.40
C SER A 326 1.33 -2.15 -0.24
N VAL A 327 0.33 -1.27 -0.20
CA VAL A 327 0.54 0.18 0.02
C VAL A 327 1.13 0.42 1.42
N VAL A 328 0.56 -0.19 2.46
CA VAL A 328 1.08 -0.06 3.84
C VAL A 328 2.50 -0.60 3.95
N GLY A 329 2.79 -1.71 3.26
CA GLY A 329 4.11 -2.31 3.19
C GLY A 329 5.13 -1.42 2.48
N PHE A 330 4.76 -0.85 1.34
CA PHE A 330 5.60 0.06 0.55
C PHE A 330 6.06 1.25 1.41
N TYR A 331 5.12 1.98 2.02
CA TYR A 331 5.45 3.15 2.85
C TYR A 331 6.11 2.81 4.19
N SER A 332 5.98 1.57 4.68
CA SER A 332 6.66 1.13 5.90
C SER A 332 8.08 0.60 5.62
N SER A 333 8.42 0.32 4.37
CA SER A 333 9.71 -0.27 4.00
C SER A 333 10.84 0.75 4.20
N PRO A 334 12.04 0.32 4.66
CA PRO A 334 13.15 1.24 4.93
C PRO A 334 13.60 2.02 3.70
N LEU A 335 13.42 1.45 2.50
CA LEU A 335 13.79 2.05 1.21
C LEU A 335 12.90 3.25 0.85
N PHE A 336 11.61 3.19 1.19
CA PHE A 336 10.61 4.17 0.76
C PHE A 336 9.99 4.98 1.90
N THR A 337 10.50 4.85 3.13
CA THR A 337 10.07 5.68 4.28
C THR A 337 10.24 7.18 4.02
N GLY A 338 11.24 7.58 3.25
CA GLY A 338 11.49 8.98 2.88
C GLY A 338 10.45 9.58 1.93
N LEU A 339 9.62 8.75 1.29
CA LEU A 339 8.54 9.19 0.40
C LEU A 339 7.22 9.43 1.16
N LEU A 340 7.15 9.14 2.47
CA LEU A 340 5.92 9.29 3.23
C LEU A 340 5.45 10.76 3.26
N PRO A 341 4.25 11.10 2.73
CA PRO A 341 3.80 12.48 2.70
C PRO A 341 3.52 13.01 4.11
N ARG A 342 4.15 14.15 4.44
CA ARG A 342 3.95 14.87 5.70
C ARG A 342 3.05 16.09 5.48
N ALA A 343 2.16 16.37 6.42
CA ALA A 343 1.32 17.57 6.34
C ALA A 343 2.23 18.82 6.29
N GLN A 344 2.04 19.66 5.26
CA GLN A 344 2.68 20.98 5.09
C GLN A 344 4.19 21.00 4.79
N ASP A 345 4.85 19.85 4.59
CA ASP A 345 6.31 19.75 4.42
C ASP A 345 6.67 18.72 3.33
N THR A 346 5.95 18.75 2.21
CA THR A 346 6.18 17.83 1.07
C THR A 346 6.65 18.59 -0.15
N ASN A 347 7.85 18.25 -0.63
CA ASN A 347 8.38 18.77 -1.88
C ASN A 347 7.55 18.25 -3.06
N LEU A 348 7.40 19.05 -4.13
CA LEU A 348 6.68 18.65 -5.34
C LEU A 348 7.28 17.37 -5.96
N THR A 349 8.60 17.22 -5.92
CA THR A 349 9.30 16.01 -6.37
C THR A 349 8.89 14.75 -5.58
N GLN A 350 8.64 14.87 -4.28
CA GLN A 350 8.13 13.76 -3.46
C GLN A 350 6.68 13.41 -3.80
N ILE A 351 5.86 14.41 -4.16
CA ILE A 351 4.48 14.17 -4.62
C ILE A 351 4.50 13.40 -5.94
N ILE A 352 5.32 13.82 -6.91
CA ILE A 352 5.48 13.13 -8.20
C ILE A 352 5.97 11.69 -7.97
N ALA A 353 7.00 11.50 -7.13
CA ALA A 353 7.52 10.18 -6.80
C ALA A 353 6.46 9.27 -6.16
N ASN A 354 5.61 9.80 -5.27
CA ASN A 354 4.49 9.07 -4.67
C ASN A 354 3.42 8.68 -5.69
N CYS A 355 3.10 9.59 -6.62
CA CYS A 355 2.13 9.29 -7.67
C CYS A 355 2.68 8.20 -8.61
N VAL A 356 3.96 8.25 -8.98
CA VAL A 356 4.64 7.21 -9.78
C VAL A 356 4.62 5.88 -9.05
N SER A 357 4.99 5.84 -7.77
CA SER A 357 5.05 4.58 -7.01
C SER A 357 3.67 3.95 -6.83
N LEU A 358 2.64 4.76 -6.53
CA LEU A 358 1.26 4.28 -6.43
C LEU A 358 0.75 3.78 -7.78
N LEU A 359 1.08 4.43 -8.88
CA LEU A 359 0.67 4.02 -10.22
C LEU A 359 1.30 2.68 -10.61
N ILE A 360 2.61 2.49 -10.40
CA ILE A 360 3.32 1.22 -10.63
C ILE A 360 2.70 0.09 -9.80
N LEU A 361 2.44 0.36 -8.51
CA LEU A 361 1.82 -0.62 -7.62
C LEU A 361 0.41 -1.01 -8.07
N SER A 362 -0.34 -0.03 -8.61
CA SER A 362 -1.71 -0.21 -9.10
C SER A 362 -1.77 -0.99 -10.41
N SER A 363 -0.87 -0.71 -11.35
CA SER A 363 -0.81 -1.39 -12.65
C SER A 363 -0.29 -2.83 -12.55
N ALA A 364 0.56 -3.12 -11.57
CA ALA A 364 1.07 -4.47 -11.34
C ALA A 364 0.09 -5.37 -10.57
N LEU A 365 -0.95 -4.80 -9.94
CA LEU A 365 -1.88 -5.53 -9.09
C LEU A 365 -2.73 -6.58 -9.83
N PRO A 366 -3.23 -6.32 -11.05
CA PRO A 366 -3.87 -7.36 -11.88
C PRO A 366 -2.99 -8.56 -12.18
N VAL A 367 -1.75 -8.31 -12.59
CA VAL A 367 -0.76 -9.35 -12.89
C VAL A 367 -0.44 -10.12 -11.62
N PHE A 368 -0.23 -9.43 -10.50
CA PHE A 368 -0.01 -10.01 -9.18
C PHE A 368 -1.15 -10.95 -8.76
N SER A 369 -2.41 -10.50 -8.83
CA SER A 369 -3.59 -11.30 -8.45
C SER A 369 -3.73 -12.57 -9.31
N ARG A 370 -3.44 -12.47 -10.61
CA ARG A 370 -3.42 -13.60 -11.53
C ARG A 370 -2.28 -14.57 -11.22
N THR A 371 -1.06 -14.07 -11.02
CA THR A 371 0.11 -14.93 -10.71
C THR A 371 -0.09 -15.73 -9.43
N LEU A 372 -0.79 -15.17 -8.43
CA LEU A 372 -1.12 -15.84 -7.17
C LEU A 372 -2.28 -16.84 -7.27
N GLY A 373 -3.00 -16.89 -8.40
CA GLY A 373 -4.17 -17.74 -8.59
C GLY A 373 -5.40 -17.30 -7.81
N ILE A 374 -5.45 -16.04 -7.34
CA ILE A 374 -6.60 -15.50 -6.59
C ILE A 374 -7.80 -15.28 -7.52
N THR A 375 -7.52 -14.92 -8.78
CA THR A 375 -8.52 -14.65 -9.81
C THR A 375 -8.18 -15.41 -11.09
N ARG A 376 -9.15 -16.16 -11.63
CA ARG A 376 -9.06 -16.79 -12.95
C ARG A 376 -9.46 -15.88 -14.12
N PHE A 377 -9.71 -14.60 -13.84
CA PHE A 377 -10.20 -13.66 -14.82
C PHE A 377 -9.12 -13.34 -15.87
N ASP A 378 -9.40 -13.68 -17.13
CA ASP A 378 -8.46 -13.58 -18.26
C ASP A 378 -8.69 -12.33 -19.14
N LEU A 379 -9.19 -11.24 -18.56
CA LEU A 379 -9.42 -10.00 -19.32
C LEU A 379 -8.17 -9.15 -19.53
N LEU A 380 -6.99 -9.68 -19.18
CA LEU A 380 -5.73 -9.02 -19.53
C LEU A 380 -5.45 -9.02 -21.04
N GLY A 381 -6.23 -9.72 -21.88
CA GLY A 381 -6.09 -9.64 -23.34
C GLY A 381 -4.66 -9.93 -23.81
N ASP A 382 -4.17 -9.19 -24.81
CA ASP A 382 -2.79 -9.28 -25.34
C ASP A 382 -1.68 -9.12 -24.29
N PHE A 383 -1.98 -8.64 -23.08
CA PHE A 383 -1.03 -8.57 -21.97
C PHE A 383 -0.80 -9.94 -21.29
N GLY A 384 -1.52 -11.00 -21.67
CA GLY A 384 -1.16 -12.39 -21.33
C GLY A 384 0.04 -12.93 -22.12
N ARG A 385 0.48 -12.23 -23.19
CA ARG A 385 1.62 -12.60 -24.03
C ARG A 385 2.99 -12.23 -23.44
N TYR A 386 3.08 -11.97 -22.14
CA TYR A 386 4.39 -11.81 -21.53
C TYR A 386 5.10 -13.16 -21.44
N ASN A 387 6.23 -13.29 -22.15
CA ASN A 387 7.03 -14.53 -22.18
C ASN A 387 7.41 -15.07 -20.78
N TRP A 388 7.52 -14.21 -19.76
CA TRP A 388 7.82 -14.65 -18.39
C TRP A 388 6.63 -15.29 -17.67
N LEU A 389 5.40 -14.92 -18.00
CA LEU A 389 4.17 -15.48 -17.42
C LEU A 389 3.88 -16.89 -17.95
N GLY A 390 4.41 -17.22 -19.13
CA GLY A 390 4.36 -18.56 -19.71
C GLY A 390 5.45 -19.51 -19.18
N ASN A 391 6.40 -19.02 -18.37
CA ASN A 391 7.43 -19.86 -17.78
C ASN A 391 6.99 -20.40 -16.42
N PHE A 392 6.70 -21.71 -16.39
CA PHE A 392 6.31 -22.44 -15.19
C PHE A 392 7.22 -22.17 -13.99
N TYR A 393 8.55 -22.21 -14.18
CA TYR A 393 9.51 -22.06 -13.08
C TYR A 393 9.45 -20.68 -12.43
N ILE A 394 9.23 -19.63 -13.22
CA ILE A 394 9.15 -18.26 -12.71
C ILE A 394 7.88 -18.09 -11.88
N VAL A 395 6.74 -18.53 -12.41
CA VAL A 395 5.46 -18.45 -11.72
C VAL A 395 5.44 -19.31 -10.46
N PHE A 396 5.98 -20.53 -10.52
CA PHE A 396 6.09 -21.42 -9.37
C PHE A 396 6.99 -20.84 -8.26
N LEU A 397 8.19 -20.39 -8.62
CA LEU A 397 9.13 -19.77 -7.68
C LEU A 397 8.51 -18.54 -7.02
N TYR A 398 7.83 -17.70 -7.81
CA TYR A 398 7.15 -16.52 -7.34
C TYR A 398 6.09 -16.84 -6.29
N ASN A 399 5.23 -17.82 -6.57
CA ASN A 399 4.18 -18.25 -5.63
C ASN A 399 4.77 -18.87 -4.35
N MET A 400 5.82 -19.69 -4.49
CA MET A 400 6.51 -20.28 -3.34
C MET A 400 7.17 -19.21 -2.45
N LEU A 401 7.83 -18.22 -3.05
CA LEU A 401 8.41 -17.10 -2.33
C LEU A 401 7.33 -16.29 -1.61
N PHE A 402 6.21 -16.00 -2.29
CA PHE A 402 5.09 -15.29 -1.68
C PHE A 402 4.55 -16.06 -0.47
N ALA A 403 4.17 -17.33 -0.67
CA ALA A 403 3.62 -18.18 0.38
C ALA A 403 4.58 -18.34 1.57
N GLY A 404 5.88 -18.50 1.30
CA GLY A 404 6.93 -18.57 2.31
C GLY A 404 7.06 -17.28 3.12
N LEU A 405 7.14 -16.12 2.44
CA LEU A 405 7.25 -14.82 3.10
C LEU A 405 5.98 -14.49 3.91
N THR A 406 4.79 -14.74 3.37
CA THR A 406 3.53 -14.50 4.09
C THR A 406 3.40 -15.42 5.29
N SER A 407 3.72 -16.71 5.15
CA SER A 407 3.67 -17.67 6.26
C SER A 407 4.67 -17.33 7.36
N ALA A 408 5.92 -16.99 7.01
CA ALA A 408 6.92 -16.53 7.96
C ALA A 408 6.49 -15.24 8.69
N SER A 409 5.87 -14.30 7.97
CA SER A 409 5.34 -13.07 8.56
C SER A 409 4.19 -13.35 9.55
N LEU A 410 3.34 -14.32 9.24
CA LEU A 410 2.21 -14.73 10.07
C LEU A 410 2.68 -15.45 11.34
N ILE A 411 3.59 -16.42 11.21
CA ILE A 411 4.20 -17.12 12.34
C ILE A 411 4.85 -16.10 13.27
N LYS A 412 5.71 -15.21 12.75
CA LYS A 412 6.37 -14.19 13.57
C LYS A 412 5.35 -13.32 14.32
N THR A 413 4.28 -12.90 13.65
CA THR A 413 3.26 -12.01 14.24
C THR A 413 2.43 -12.74 15.31
N VAL A 414 1.97 -13.96 15.02
CA VAL A 414 1.19 -14.78 15.95
C VAL A 414 2.05 -15.22 17.14
N THR A 415 3.26 -15.72 16.91
CA THR A 415 4.19 -16.13 17.97
C THR A 415 4.49 -14.96 18.91
N TRP A 416 4.77 -13.75 18.39
CA TRP A 416 4.98 -12.57 19.23
C TRP A 416 3.73 -12.16 20.02
N ALA A 417 2.54 -12.24 19.40
CA ALA A 417 1.29 -11.93 20.07
C ALA A 417 1.01 -12.91 21.22
N VAL A 418 1.15 -14.22 20.95
CA VAL A 418 0.97 -15.28 21.94
C VAL A 418 1.98 -15.15 23.06
N GLN A 419 3.28 -14.99 22.76
CA GLN A 419 4.32 -14.78 23.78
C GLN A 419 4.01 -13.59 24.67
N ARG A 420 3.55 -12.47 24.09
CA ARG A 420 3.23 -11.25 24.86
C ARG A 420 2.05 -11.45 25.80
N GLU A 421 1.00 -12.12 25.36
CA GLU A 421 -0.15 -12.42 26.22
C GLU A 421 0.17 -13.50 27.25
N LEU A 422 1.03 -14.47 26.93
CA LEU A 422 1.55 -15.45 27.88
C LEU A 422 2.36 -14.75 29.00
N ILE A 423 3.27 -13.84 28.65
CA ILE A 423 4.06 -13.05 29.63
C ILE A 423 3.15 -12.19 30.53
N ARG A 424 2.04 -11.68 29.99
CA ARG A 424 1.03 -10.94 30.77
C ARG A 424 0.24 -11.85 31.69
N ALA A 425 -0.21 -13.00 31.19
CA ALA A 425 -0.97 -13.98 31.96
C ALA A 425 -0.14 -14.57 33.11
N PHE A 426 1.15 -14.80 32.90
CA PHE A 426 2.10 -15.23 33.95
C PHE A 426 2.48 -14.11 34.94
N GLY A 427 1.94 -12.89 34.80
CA GLY A 427 2.20 -11.79 35.73
C GLY A 427 3.65 -11.28 35.72
N LEU A 428 4.48 -11.71 34.76
CA LEU A 428 5.91 -11.38 34.71
C LEU A 428 6.19 -9.89 34.44
N HIS A 429 5.18 -9.13 34.03
CA HIS A 429 5.25 -7.67 33.89
C HIS A 429 5.30 -6.93 35.24
N ARG A 430 4.95 -7.59 36.36
CA ARG A 430 5.08 -7.01 37.71
C ARG A 430 6.40 -7.34 38.40
N LEU A 431 7.21 -8.24 37.83
CA LEU A 431 8.56 -8.48 38.31
C LEU A 431 9.49 -7.38 37.77
N PRO A 432 10.36 -6.77 38.60
CA PRO A 432 11.39 -5.86 38.15
C PRO A 432 12.51 -6.67 37.48
N LEU A 433 12.19 -7.33 36.37
CA LEU A 433 13.20 -7.95 35.54
C LEU A 433 13.84 -6.83 34.73
N THR A 434 15.05 -6.46 35.14
CA THR A 434 16.04 -5.77 34.32
C THR A 434 16.31 -6.65 33.09
N VAL A 435 15.43 -6.59 32.10
CA VAL A 435 15.69 -7.23 30.81
C VAL A 435 16.82 -6.42 30.18
N SER A 436 18.04 -6.94 30.34
CA SER A 436 19.18 -6.58 29.49
C SER A 436 18.74 -6.78 28.06
N ARG A 437 18.46 -5.66 27.39
CA ARG A 437 18.09 -5.60 25.99
C ARG A 437 19.39 -5.74 25.18
N SER A 438 19.96 -6.95 25.11
CA SER A 438 21.01 -7.27 24.14
C SER A 438 20.40 -7.48 22.75
N THR A 439 19.73 -6.44 22.25
CA THR A 439 19.60 -6.23 20.81
C THR A 439 20.31 -4.93 20.52
N VAL A 440 21.63 -5.04 20.41
CA VAL A 440 22.49 -4.03 19.78
C VAL A 440 21.83 -3.70 18.44
N PRO A 441 21.34 -2.47 18.23
CA PRO A 441 20.92 -2.09 16.89
C PRO A 441 22.19 -2.06 16.04
N PHE A 442 22.20 -2.85 14.97
CA PHE A 442 23.24 -2.90 13.93
C PHE A 442 23.55 -1.52 13.28
N ARG A 443 22.88 -0.44 13.72
CA ARG A 443 23.14 0.95 13.33
C ARG A 443 24.33 1.59 14.05
N LEU A 444 24.84 1.04 15.15
CA LEU A 444 25.98 1.65 15.87
C LEU A 444 27.35 1.04 15.56
N LEU A 445 27.39 -0.11 14.87
CA LEU A 445 28.64 -0.77 14.44
C LEU A 445 29.13 -0.30 13.05
N LEU A 446 28.26 0.31 12.24
CA LEU A 446 28.63 0.91 10.95
C LEU A 446 29.01 2.40 11.06
N ALA A 447 28.60 3.08 12.14
CA ALA A 447 28.91 4.50 12.33
C ALA A 447 30.25 4.76 13.05
N SER A 448 30.83 3.74 13.69
CA SER A 448 32.13 3.83 14.38
C SER A 448 33.33 3.40 13.54
N GLY A 449 33.11 2.87 12.32
CA GLY A 449 34.17 2.44 11.41
C GLY A 449 34.58 3.44 10.32
N LEU A 450 33.90 4.58 10.20
CA LEU A 450 34.12 5.56 9.11
C LEU A 450 34.56 6.96 9.56
N SER A 451 34.84 7.17 10.86
CA SER A 451 35.42 8.42 11.38
C SER A 451 36.91 8.33 11.69
N LYS A 452 37.59 7.30 11.18
CA LYS A 452 39.04 7.11 11.38
C LYS A 452 39.72 6.57 10.13
N ILE A 453 39.58 7.28 9.01
CA ILE A 453 40.55 7.24 7.92
C ILE A 453 40.82 8.69 7.51
N GLN A 454 41.91 9.19 8.05
CA GLN A 454 42.77 10.18 7.43
C GLN A 454 43.53 9.52 6.28
#